data_AF-A0A1U9NMA1-F1
#
_entry.id   AF-A0A1U9NMA1-F1
#
_cell.length_a   1.000
_cell.length_b   1.000
_cell.length_c   1.000
_cell.angle_alpha   90.00
_cell.angle_beta   90.00
_cell.angle_gamma   90.00
#
_symmetry.space_group_name_H-M   'P 1'
#
loop_
_entity.id
_entity.type
_entity.pdbx_description
1 polymer ?
#
loop_
_entity_poly.entity_id
_entity_poly.type
_entity_poly.pdbx_seq_one_letter_code
_entity_poly.pdbx_strand_id
1 'polypeptide(L)'
;MVFIKMFHGRKDPAQQMDDWGLDGPVLGPYQNIHVTYTSYIKLIDENGNCDMLRIIEDMIYYAGCYYGDWIISGNPKQNNIEKIDPSKA
;
A
#
# COMPACT_ATOMS: atom_id res chain seq x y z
N MET A 1 -4.06 -14.26 7.83
CA MET A 1 -3.95 -13.33 6.70
C MET A 1 -3.75 -11.92 7.22
N VAL A 2 -3.01 -11.12 6.50
CA VAL A 2 -2.74 -9.71 6.79
C VAL A 2 -3.13 -8.86 5.59
N PHE A 3 -3.43 -7.60 5.87
CA PHE A 3 -3.84 -6.60 4.89
C PHE A 3 -3.04 -5.35 5.14
N ILE A 4 -2.79 -4.57 4.08
CA ILE A 4 -2.17 -3.26 4.16
C ILE A 4 -3.18 -2.21 3.67
N LYS A 5 -3.44 -1.18 4.48
CA LYS A 5 -4.26 -0.02 4.11
C LYS A 5 -3.36 1.19 3.99
N MET A 6 -3.55 1.96 2.93
CA MET A 6 -2.80 3.19 2.64
C MET A 6 -3.66 4.44 2.86
N PHE A 7 -3.04 5.53 3.32
CA PHE A 7 -3.69 6.81 3.62
C PHE A 7 -2.84 7.99 3.13
N HIS A 8 -3.39 9.20 3.19
CA HIS A 8 -2.70 10.45 2.84
C HIS A 8 -2.17 10.45 1.39
N GLY A 9 -2.99 9.98 0.46
CA GLY A 9 -2.64 9.87 -0.95
C GLY A 9 -2.56 11.24 -1.63
N ARG A 10 -1.45 11.48 -2.33
CA ARG A 10 -1.19 12.70 -3.14
C ARG A 10 -0.70 12.35 -4.54
N LYS A 11 -0.88 13.28 -5.49
CA LYS A 11 -0.45 13.09 -6.89
C LYS A 11 0.98 13.55 -7.15
N ASP A 12 1.48 14.45 -6.32
CA ASP A 12 2.85 14.92 -6.31
C ASP A 12 3.45 14.62 -4.93
N PRO A 13 4.58 13.88 -4.82
CA PRO A 13 5.21 13.57 -3.55
C PRO A 13 5.66 14.83 -2.78
N ALA A 14 6.00 15.90 -3.48
CA ALA A 14 6.43 17.18 -2.90
C ALA A 14 5.26 18.08 -2.48
N GLN A 15 4.01 17.68 -2.77
CA GLN A 15 2.83 18.43 -2.40
C GLN A 15 2.78 18.66 -0.88
N GLN A 16 2.71 19.93 -0.48
CA GLN A 16 2.39 20.29 0.90
C GLN A 16 0.91 20.04 1.13
N MET A 17 0.60 19.13 2.06
CA MET A 17 -0.77 18.72 2.36
C MET A 17 -1.36 19.61 3.46
N ASP A 18 -2.55 20.14 3.22
CA ASP A 18 -3.37 20.87 4.18
C ASP A 18 -4.59 20.07 4.69
N ASP A 19 -4.83 18.90 4.10
CA ASP A 19 -5.89 17.96 4.47
C ASP A 19 -5.40 16.48 4.52
N TRP A 20 -6.33 15.53 4.60
CA TRP A 20 -6.07 14.09 4.69
C TRP A 20 -5.76 13.42 3.34
N GLY A 21 -5.86 14.13 2.21
CA GLY A 21 -5.62 13.59 0.88
C GLY A 21 -6.57 12.46 0.46
N LEU A 22 -6.12 11.68 -0.53
CA LEU A 22 -6.87 10.52 -1.05
C LEU A 22 -6.78 9.34 -0.08
N ASP A 23 -7.94 8.76 0.24
CA ASP A 23 -8.01 7.50 0.98
C ASP A 23 -7.66 6.33 0.04
N GLY A 24 -6.60 5.58 0.38
CA GLY A 24 -6.06 4.52 -0.48
C GLY A 24 -6.82 3.19 -0.34
N PRO A 25 -6.56 2.18 -1.18
CA PRO A 25 -7.21 0.89 -1.05
C PRO A 25 -6.70 0.09 0.16
N VAL A 26 -7.48 -0.91 0.58
CA VAL A 26 -6.99 -2.00 1.43
C VAL A 26 -6.51 -3.12 0.50
N LEU A 27 -5.23 -3.46 0.52
CA LEU A 27 -4.68 -4.55 -0.27
C LEU A 27 -4.60 -5.84 0.55
N GLY A 28 -5.10 -6.93 -0.02
CA GLY A 28 -5.02 -8.26 0.56
C GLY A 28 -6.17 -9.18 0.15
N PRO A 29 -6.32 -10.34 0.81
CA PRO A 29 -5.47 -10.84 1.91
C PRO A 29 -4.10 -11.35 1.43
N TYR A 30 -3.07 -11.17 2.26
CA TYR A 30 -1.74 -11.74 2.09
C TYR A 30 -1.37 -12.66 3.26
N GLN A 31 -0.51 -13.63 3.02
CA GLN A 31 0.05 -14.47 4.06
C GLN A 31 1.17 -13.73 4.81
N ASN A 32 2.06 -13.05 4.07
CA ASN A 32 3.20 -12.31 4.62
C ASN A 32 3.37 -10.95 3.94
N ILE A 33 3.88 -9.97 4.69
CA ILE A 33 4.33 -8.68 4.18
C ILE A 33 5.77 -8.47 4.62
N HIS A 34 6.67 -8.22 3.67
CA HIS A 34 8.09 -7.97 3.94
C HIS A 34 8.46 -6.55 3.50
N VAL A 35 9.05 -5.79 4.41
CA VAL A 35 9.62 -4.47 4.10
C VAL A 35 11.14 -4.62 4.10
N THR A 36 11.80 -4.12 3.05
CA THR A 36 13.26 -4.23 2.91
C THR A 36 13.86 -2.86 2.62
N TYR A 37 14.73 -2.41 3.54
CA TYR A 37 15.44 -1.12 3.48
C TYR A 37 14.56 0.08 3.12
N THR A 38 13.28 0.04 3.50
CA THR A 38 12.30 1.10 3.16
C THR A 38 12.28 1.43 1.66
N SER A 39 12.61 0.46 0.81
CA SER A 39 12.67 0.64 -0.66
C SER A 39 11.52 -0.09 -1.36
N TYR A 40 11.15 -1.26 -0.82
CA TYR A 40 10.10 -2.10 -1.39
C TYR A 40 9.31 -2.80 -0.29
N ILE A 41 8.03 -3.02 -0.56
CA ILE A 41 7.14 -3.86 0.22
C ILE A 41 6.74 -5.05 -0.65
N LYS A 42 7.07 -6.26 -0.21
CA LYS A 42 6.65 -7.50 -0.86
C LYS A 42 5.39 -8.02 -0.19
N LEU A 43 4.39 -8.35 -0.99
CA LEU A 43 3.10 -8.88 -0.56
C LEU A 43 3.00 -10.33 -1.06
N ILE A 44 3.02 -11.29 -0.13
CA ILE A 44 3.09 -12.71 -0.48
C ILE A 44 1.74 -13.36 -0.16
N ASP A 45 1.07 -13.91 -1.16
CA ASP A 45 -0.19 -14.64 -0.98
C ASP A 45 0.01 -16.08 -0.48
N GLU A 46 -1.08 -16.78 -0.21
CA GLU A 46 -1.05 -18.17 0.29
C GLU A 46 -0.47 -19.19 -0.71
N ASN A 47 -0.40 -18.85 -1.99
CA ASN A 47 0.16 -19.69 -3.05
C ASN A 47 1.65 -19.38 -3.29
N GLY A 48 2.23 -18.42 -2.54
CA GLY A 48 3.59 -17.96 -2.71
C GLY A 48 3.79 -16.95 -3.84
N ASN A 49 2.71 -16.43 -4.45
CA ASN A 49 2.83 -15.33 -5.41
C ASN A 49 3.31 -14.09 -4.67
N CYS A 50 4.24 -13.36 -5.28
CA CYS A 50 4.86 -12.18 -4.68
C CYS A 50 4.58 -10.95 -5.53
N ASP A 51 3.71 -10.09 -5.04
CA ASP A 51 3.55 -8.74 -5.57
C ASP A 51 4.51 -7.78 -4.86
N MET A 52 4.74 -6.60 -5.46
CA MET A 52 5.66 -5.61 -4.94
C MET A 52 5.10 -4.21 -5.06
N LEU A 53 5.20 -3.43 -3.99
CA LEU A 53 4.99 -1.99 -3.98
C LEU A 53 6.34 -1.29 -3.82
N ARG A 54 6.50 -0.18 -4.52
CA ARG A 54 7.69 0.69 -4.36
C ARG A 54 7.44 1.71 -3.28
N ILE A 55 8.49 1.98 -2.50
CA ILE A 55 8.56 3.17 -1.66
C ILE A 55 9.40 4.21 -2.43
N ILE A 56 8.80 5.35 -2.71
CA ILE A 56 9.45 6.49 -3.38
C ILE A 56 9.57 7.58 -2.33
N GLU A 57 10.80 8.00 -2.05
CA GLU A 57 11.14 8.83 -0.89
C GLU A 57 10.75 8.11 0.42
N ASP A 58 9.67 8.52 1.07
CA ASP A 58 9.11 7.91 2.26
C ASP A 58 7.67 7.41 2.08
N MET A 59 7.17 7.40 0.84
CA MET A 59 5.78 7.11 0.50
C MET A 59 5.63 5.82 -0.31
N ILE A 60 4.55 5.07 -0.07
CA ILE A 60 4.16 3.97 -0.95
C ILE A 60 3.58 4.55 -2.23
N TYR A 61 4.10 4.14 -3.39
CA TYR A 61 3.52 4.47 -4.68
C TYR A 61 2.54 3.38 -5.14
N TYR A 62 1.31 3.76 -5.46
CA TYR A 62 0.32 2.87 -6.07
C TYR A 62 -0.76 3.65 -6.81
N ALA A 63 -1.15 3.18 -7.99
CA ALA A 63 -2.18 3.74 -8.87
C ALA A 63 -1.99 5.24 -9.18
N GLY A 64 -0.74 5.66 -9.36
CA GLY A 64 -0.39 7.06 -9.60
C GLY A 64 -0.64 7.96 -8.39
N CYS A 65 -0.64 7.41 -7.18
CA CYS A 65 -0.71 8.14 -5.91
C CYS A 65 0.48 7.77 -5.04
N TYR A 66 0.94 8.73 -4.24
CA TYR A 66 1.95 8.57 -3.21
C TYR A 66 1.26 8.64 -1.85
N TYR A 67 1.33 7.57 -1.07
CA TYR A 67 0.67 7.44 0.22
C TYR A 67 1.69 7.60 1.35
N GLY A 68 1.46 8.57 2.23
CA GLY A 68 2.38 8.88 3.33
C GLY A 68 2.32 7.87 4.48
N ASP A 69 1.15 7.25 4.69
CA ASP A 69 0.91 6.39 5.84
C ASP A 69 0.35 5.05 5.39
N TRP A 70 0.70 3.99 6.14
CA TRP A 70 0.10 2.69 5.96
C TRP A 70 -0.06 1.95 7.28
N ILE A 71 -1.09 1.11 7.36
CA ILE A 71 -1.33 0.19 8.49
C ILE A 71 -1.36 -1.24 7.98
N ILE A 72 -0.72 -2.13 8.72
CA ILE A 72 -0.84 -3.59 8.54
C ILE A 72 -1.79 -4.12 9.63
N SER A 73 -2.84 -4.85 9.23
CA SER A 73 -3.84 -5.40 10.15
C SER A 73 -4.22 -6.83 9.77
N GLY A 74 -4.51 -7.67 10.78
CA GLY A 74 -5.13 -8.99 10.59
C GLY A 74 -6.65 -8.96 10.41
N ASN A 75 -7.30 -7.85 10.79
CA ASN A 75 -8.75 -7.64 10.71
C ASN A 75 -9.02 -6.25 10.08
N PRO A 76 -9.01 -6.13 8.75
CA PRO A 76 -9.29 -4.86 8.09
C PRO A 76 -10.77 -4.51 8.27
N LYS A 77 -11.11 -3.22 8.37
CA LYS A 77 -12.49 -2.79 8.18
C LYS A 77 -12.87 -3.10 6.72
N GLN A 78 -13.91 -3.94 6.53
CA GLN A 78 -14.20 -4.70 5.30
C GLN A 78 -14.61 -3.91 4.05
N ASN A 79 -14.63 -2.58 4.08
CA ASN A 79 -15.05 -1.79 2.92
C ASN A 79 -13.83 -1.56 2.02
N ASN A 80 -13.86 -2.06 0.77
CA ASN A 80 -12.86 -1.88 -0.30
C ASN A 80 -11.55 -2.69 -0.16
N ILE A 81 -11.67 -4.01 -0.01
CA ILE A 81 -10.52 -4.92 -0.17
C ILE A 81 -10.28 -5.17 -1.66
N GLU A 82 -9.07 -4.87 -2.12
CA GLU A 82 -8.63 -5.09 -3.48
C GLU A 82 -7.42 -6.03 -3.51
N LYS A 83 -7.30 -6.85 -4.55
CA LYS A 83 -5.99 -7.42 -4.90
C LYS A 83 -5.17 -6.33 -5.57
N ILE A 84 -3.87 -6.31 -5.33
CA ILE A 84 -2.98 -5.40 -6.04
C ILE A 84 -3.05 -5.65 -7.55
N ASP A 85 -3.01 -4.56 -8.30
CA ASP A 85 -2.84 -4.56 -9.75
C ASP A 85 -1.38 -4.19 -10.04
N PRO A 86 -0.54 -5.14 -10.48
CA PRO A 86 0.89 -4.88 -10.73
C PRO A 86 1.14 -3.79 -11.76
N SER A 87 0.18 -3.49 -12.64
CA SER A 87 0.31 -2.37 -13.60
C SER A 87 0.24 -0.98 -12.95
N LYS A 88 -0.20 -0.94 -11.69
CA LYS A 88 -0.39 0.28 -10.91
C LYS A 88 0.68 0.48 -9.83
N ALA A 89 1.59 -0.49 -9.63
CA ALA A 89 2.53 -0.53 -8.50
C ALA A 89 3.97 -0.10 -8.86
#